data_AF-A0A835VC12-F1
#
_entry.id   AF-A0A835VC12-F1
#
_cell.length_a   1.000
_cell.length_b   1.000
_cell.length_c   1.000
_cell.angle_alpha   90.00
_cell.angle_beta   90.00
_cell.angle_gamma   90.00
#
_symmetry.space_group_name_H-M   'P 1'
#
loop_
_entity.id
_entity.type
_entity.pdbx_description
1 polymer ?
#
loop_
_entity_poly.entity_id
_entity_poly.type
_entity_poly.pdbx_seq_one_letter_code
_entity_poly.pdbx_strand_id
1 'polypeptide(L)'
;MLPSSSEFLPAEERTCTKNNSMASLRLNEASFIASLMPKKEIGADRFIESHPTYDGRGVIIAIFDSGIDPAASGLQVTSDRKPKIIDILDCTGSGDVDTSKVVKVDADGYIAGAS
;
A
#
# COMPACT_ATOMS: atom_id res chain seq x y z
N MET A 1 -9.82 -23.53 76.16
CA MET A 1 -10.73 -24.57 75.63
C MET A 1 -10.80 -24.37 74.13
N LEU A 2 -10.07 -25.21 73.39
CA LEU A 2 -10.08 -25.28 71.92
C LEU A 2 -11.26 -26.13 71.44
N PRO A 3 -11.66 -25.97 70.18
CA PRO A 3 -11.57 -27.05 69.20
C PRO A 3 -10.55 -26.63 68.12
N SER A 4 -9.48 -27.38 67.79
CA SER A 4 -9.37 -28.71 67.15
C SER A 4 -9.85 -28.78 65.70
N SER A 5 -8.91 -28.43 64.79
CA SER A 5 -8.44 -29.14 63.56
C SER A 5 -9.37 -29.51 62.39
N SER A 6 -8.72 -29.47 61.20
CA SER A 6 -9.06 -30.02 59.87
C SER A 6 -9.93 -29.10 59.00
N GLU A 7 -9.59 -28.71 57.76
CA GLU A 7 -8.72 -29.26 56.72
C GLU A 7 -8.23 -28.15 55.77
N PHE A 8 -6.99 -28.26 55.30
CA PHE A 8 -6.43 -27.53 54.17
C PHE A 8 -7.09 -28.04 52.87
N LEU A 9 -7.64 -27.14 52.05
CA LEU A 9 -8.02 -27.42 50.66
C LEU A 9 -7.24 -26.48 49.70
N PRO A 10 -6.80 -26.97 48.54
CA PRO A 10 -5.69 -26.39 47.78
C PRO A 10 -6.10 -25.15 46.97
N ALA A 11 -5.08 -24.37 46.61
CA ALA A 11 -5.20 -23.26 45.67
C ALA A 11 -5.89 -23.72 44.38
N GLU A 12 -7.01 -23.07 44.03
CA GLU A 12 -7.55 -23.15 42.69
C GLU A 12 -6.46 -22.74 41.70
N GLU A 13 -6.04 -23.71 40.91
CA GLU A 13 -5.30 -23.53 39.68
C GLU A 13 -6.12 -22.59 38.79
N ARG A 14 -5.78 -21.29 38.79
CA ARG A 14 -6.20 -20.39 37.73
C ARG A 14 -5.58 -20.91 36.46
N THR A 15 -6.32 -21.75 35.75
CA THR A 15 -6.08 -22.03 34.35
C THR A 15 -6.15 -20.69 33.64
N CYS A 16 -4.97 -20.10 33.40
CA CYS A 16 -4.81 -19.06 32.41
C CYS A 16 -5.21 -19.70 31.09
N THR A 17 -6.46 -19.49 30.68
CA THR A 17 -6.91 -19.83 29.34
C THR A 17 -6.10 -18.93 28.40
N LYS A 18 -4.92 -19.42 27.99
CA LYS A 18 -4.18 -18.87 26.86
C LYS A 18 -5.01 -19.19 25.62
N ASN A 19 -6.09 -18.43 25.40
CA ASN A 19 -6.76 -18.36 24.11
C ASN A 19 -5.82 -17.64 23.15
N ASN A 20 -4.78 -18.35 22.74
CA ASN A 20 -3.85 -17.91 21.70
C ASN A 20 -4.40 -18.32 20.33
N SER A 21 -5.68 -18.03 20.06
CA SER A 21 -6.27 -18.22 18.73
C SER A 21 -6.12 -16.94 17.89
N MET A 22 -4.87 -16.53 17.69
CA MET A 22 -4.47 -15.75 16.50
C MET A 22 -4.82 -16.47 15.19
N ALA A 23 -5.21 -17.75 15.26
CA ALA A 23 -5.58 -18.60 14.14
C ALA A 23 -6.96 -18.30 13.51
N SER A 24 -7.72 -17.33 14.03
CA SER A 24 -9.08 -17.04 13.51
C SER A 24 -9.34 -15.55 13.27
N LEU A 25 -8.34 -14.80 12.82
CA LEU A 25 -8.60 -13.51 12.18
C LEU A 25 -9.02 -13.78 10.73
N ARG A 26 -10.32 -13.88 10.49
CA ARG A 26 -10.89 -13.86 9.14
C ARG A 26 -10.78 -12.44 8.61
N LEU A 27 -9.63 -12.10 8.07
CA LEU A 27 -9.48 -10.89 7.28
C LEU A 27 -10.40 -11.02 6.06
N ASN A 28 -11.26 -10.04 5.85
CA ASN A 28 -11.88 -9.83 4.55
C ASN A 28 -10.89 -9.11 3.63
N GLU A 29 -11.13 -9.14 2.32
CA GLU A 29 -10.28 -8.49 1.32
C GLU A 29 -9.93 -7.04 1.68
N ALA A 30 -10.91 -6.26 2.13
CA ALA A 30 -10.69 -4.87 2.51
C ALA A 30 -9.73 -4.71 3.69
N SER A 31 -9.88 -5.53 4.74
CA SER A 31 -9.01 -5.53 5.90
C SER A 31 -7.60 -6.06 5.60
N PHE A 32 -7.50 -7.00 4.67
CA PHE A 32 -6.22 -7.52 4.19
C PHE A 32 -5.46 -6.43 3.42
N ILE A 33 -6.08 -5.78 2.43
CA ILE A 33 -5.46 -4.69 1.67
C ILE A 33 -5.12 -3.50 2.58
N ALA A 34 -5.97 -3.17 3.55
CA ALA A 34 -5.68 -2.11 4.52
C ALA A 34 -4.46 -2.41 5.39
N SER A 35 -4.12 -3.69 5.62
CA SER A 35 -2.96 -4.11 6.41
C SER A 35 -1.62 -4.04 5.66
N LEU A 36 -1.65 -3.87 4.33
CA LEU A 36 -0.42 -3.80 3.52
C LEU A 36 0.41 -2.54 3.83
N MET A 37 -0.21 -1.47 4.32
CA MET A 37 0.45 -0.21 4.64
C MET A 37 0.20 0.15 6.11
N PRO A 38 1.23 0.53 6.89
CA PRO A 38 1.13 0.74 8.34
C PRO A 38 0.47 2.08 8.71
N LYS A 39 -0.71 2.38 8.13
CA LYS A 39 -1.41 3.67 8.27
C LYS A 39 -1.92 3.91 9.69
N LYS A 40 -2.29 2.84 10.41
CA LYS A 40 -2.78 2.91 11.79
C LYS A 40 -1.62 3.16 12.76
N GLU A 41 -0.52 2.46 12.54
CA GLU A 41 0.67 2.47 13.38
C GLU A 41 1.35 3.85 13.34
N ILE A 42 1.40 4.48 12.17
CA ILE A 42 1.90 5.85 12.01
C ILE A 42 0.85 6.93 12.35
N GLY A 43 -0.40 6.54 12.63
CA GLY A 43 -1.50 7.43 12.99
C GLY A 43 -2.03 8.30 11.85
N ALA A 44 -1.81 7.91 10.59
CA ALA A 44 -2.28 8.64 9.41
C ALA A 44 -3.81 8.62 9.29
N ASP A 45 -4.45 7.54 9.70
CA ASP A 45 -5.91 7.43 9.78
C ASP A 45 -6.51 8.50 10.71
N ARG A 46 -6.03 8.56 11.95
CA ARG A 46 -6.47 9.55 12.95
C ARG A 46 -6.19 10.98 12.50
N PHE A 47 -5.09 11.22 11.79
CA PHE A 47 -4.75 12.54 11.27
C PHE A 47 -5.78 13.01 10.22
N ILE A 48 -6.15 12.14 9.28
CA ILE A 48 -7.15 12.47 8.25
C ILE A 48 -8.56 12.59 8.85
N GLU A 49 -8.92 11.75 9.82
CA GLU A 49 -10.20 11.87 10.53
C GLU A 49 -10.36 13.22 11.24
N SER A 50 -9.28 13.72 11.85
CA SER A 50 -9.27 15.03 12.53
C SER A 50 -9.14 16.21 11.57
N HIS A 51 -8.60 16.00 10.37
CA HIS A 51 -8.40 17.03 9.35
C HIS A 51 -8.86 16.54 7.97
N PRO A 52 -10.18 16.45 7.70
CA PRO A 52 -10.72 15.79 6.51
C PRO A 52 -10.30 16.40 5.16
N THR A 53 -9.75 17.61 5.18
CA THR A 53 -9.27 18.31 3.98
C THR A 53 -7.76 18.20 3.79
N TYR A 54 -7.02 17.58 4.72
CA TYR A 54 -5.55 17.50 4.71
C TYR A 54 -5.09 16.16 4.10
N ASP A 55 -5.74 15.76 3.01
CA ASP A 55 -5.53 14.48 2.31
C ASP A 55 -4.52 14.57 1.15
N GLY A 56 -3.76 15.66 1.09
CA GLY A 56 -2.75 15.91 0.06
C GLY A 56 -3.28 16.57 -1.22
N ARG A 57 -4.57 16.93 -1.30
CA ARG A 57 -5.09 17.69 -2.45
C ARG A 57 -4.29 18.98 -2.68
N GLY A 58 -3.91 19.24 -3.93
CA GLY A 58 -3.09 20.39 -4.31
C GLY A 58 -1.59 20.26 -4.03
N VAL A 59 -1.12 19.12 -3.50
CA VAL A 59 0.30 18.83 -3.31
C VAL A 59 0.80 17.93 -4.45
N ILE A 60 1.98 18.24 -4.99
CA ILE A 60 2.67 17.42 -5.99
C ILE A 60 3.85 16.73 -5.31
N ILE A 61 3.99 15.42 -5.54
CA ILE A 61 5.06 14.59 -4.99
C ILE A 61 5.82 13.97 -6.16
N ALA A 62 7.15 14.11 -6.16
CA ALA A 62 8.03 13.37 -7.06
C ALA A 62 8.56 12.12 -6.36
N ILE A 63 8.55 10.98 -7.06
CA ILE A 63 9.03 9.69 -6.54
C ILE A 63 10.24 9.28 -7.37
N PHE A 64 11.39 9.13 -6.71
CA PHE A 64 12.62 8.64 -7.33
C PHE A 64 12.82 7.18 -6.91
N ASP A 65 12.42 6.26 -7.80
CA ASP A 65 12.45 4.81 -7.60
C ASP A 65 12.78 4.15 -8.96
N SER A 66 12.79 2.83 -9.00
CA SER A 66 12.96 1.98 -10.18
C SER A 66 11.83 2.07 -11.21
N GLY A 67 10.67 2.61 -10.84
CA GLY A 67 9.53 2.78 -11.73
C GLY A 67 8.19 2.75 -10.99
N ILE A 68 7.11 2.83 -11.74
CA ILE A 68 5.73 2.78 -11.23
C ILE A 68 4.82 2.11 -12.26
N ASP A 69 3.80 1.38 -11.80
CA ASP A 69 2.74 0.84 -12.67
C ASP A 69 1.54 1.82 -12.71
N PRO A 70 1.36 2.59 -13.79
CA PRO A 70 0.22 3.50 -13.92
C PRO A 70 -1.14 2.79 -14.07
N ALA A 71 -1.19 1.48 -14.35
CA ALA A 71 -2.44 0.73 -14.40
C ALA A 71 -2.93 0.29 -13.01
N ALA A 72 -2.13 0.47 -11.95
CA ALA A 72 -2.53 0.12 -10.60
C ALA A 72 -3.79 0.90 -10.16
N SER A 73 -4.79 0.19 -9.65
CA SER A 73 -6.11 0.75 -9.32
C SER A 73 -6.05 1.91 -8.31
N GLY A 74 -5.11 1.88 -7.37
CA GLY A 74 -4.88 2.94 -6.37
C GLY A 74 -4.19 4.20 -6.90
N LEU A 75 -3.79 4.22 -8.17
CA LEU A 75 -3.06 5.31 -8.82
C LEU A 75 -3.84 6.01 -9.95
N GLN A 76 -5.13 5.69 -10.09
CA GLN A 76 -5.96 6.27 -11.16
C GLN A 76 -6.36 7.72 -10.86
N VAL A 77 -7.00 7.93 -9.71
CA VAL A 77 -7.62 9.22 -9.36
C VAL A 77 -7.29 9.66 -7.93
N THR A 78 -7.19 10.97 -7.73
CA THR A 78 -7.08 11.61 -6.42
C THR A 78 -8.44 11.72 -5.73
N SER A 79 -8.45 12.13 -4.46
CA SER A 79 -9.68 12.39 -3.70
C SER A 79 -10.54 13.52 -4.29
N ASP A 80 -9.93 14.47 -5.02
CA ASP A 80 -10.62 15.54 -5.75
C ASP A 80 -10.87 15.19 -7.23
N ARG A 81 -10.83 13.88 -7.57
CA ARG A 81 -11.18 13.29 -8.88
C ARG A 81 -10.33 13.76 -10.06
N LYS A 82 -9.09 14.15 -9.81
CA LYS A 82 -8.10 14.45 -10.84
C LYS A 82 -7.23 13.21 -11.11
N PRO A 83 -6.56 13.11 -12.28
CA PRO A 83 -5.53 12.11 -12.49
C PRO A 83 -4.47 12.19 -11.39
N LYS A 84 -4.10 11.04 -10.80
CA LYS A 84 -3.14 11.00 -9.69
C LYS A 84 -1.68 10.99 -10.17
N ILE A 85 -1.42 10.45 -11.36
CA ILE A 85 -0.12 10.52 -12.02
C ILE A 85 -0.14 11.70 -12.99
N ILE A 86 0.83 12.60 -12.85
CA ILE A 86 1.02 13.74 -13.75
C ILE A 86 1.98 13.38 -14.87
N ASP A 87 3.09 12.72 -14.53
CA ASP A 87 4.13 12.33 -15.47
C ASP A 87 4.92 11.12 -14.95
N ILE A 88 5.58 10.41 -15.87
CA ILE A 88 6.48 9.29 -15.59
C ILE A 88 7.74 9.48 -16.44
N LEU A 89 8.88 9.61 -15.78
CA LEU A 89 10.16 9.84 -16.43
C LEU A 89 11.13 8.68 -16.14
N ASP A 90 11.68 8.09 -17.20
CA ASP A 90 12.87 7.25 -17.10
C ASP A 90 14.12 8.15 -17.14
N CYS A 91 14.76 8.34 -15.99
CA CYS A 91 16.00 9.11 -15.89
C CYS A 91 17.26 8.27 -16.16
N THR A 92 17.11 6.97 -16.44
CA THR A 92 18.24 6.07 -16.68
C THR A 92 18.71 6.07 -18.14
N GLY A 93 17.85 6.50 -19.06
CA GLY A 93 18.07 6.42 -20.51
C GLY A 93 17.91 4.99 -21.07
N SER A 94 17.43 4.04 -20.26
CA SER A 94 17.28 2.64 -20.68
C SER A 94 16.28 2.45 -21.82
N GLY A 95 15.30 3.35 -21.91
CA GLY A 95 14.30 3.40 -22.98
C GLY A 95 14.66 4.33 -24.15
N ASP A 96 15.86 4.92 -24.17
CA ASP A 96 16.22 5.87 -25.22
C ASP A 96 16.37 5.17 -26.58
N VAL A 97 15.75 5.76 -27.61
CA VAL A 97 15.83 5.29 -29.00
C VAL A 97 16.39 6.41 -29.87
N ASP A 98 17.50 6.15 -30.56
CA ASP A 98 18.05 7.09 -31.53
C ASP A 98 17.13 7.22 -32.75
N THR A 99 16.50 8.38 -32.89
CA THR A 99 15.60 8.74 -34.00
C THR A 99 16.24 9.76 -34.94
N SER A 100 17.57 9.92 -34.92
CA SER A 100 18.31 10.88 -35.75
C SER A 100 18.25 10.58 -37.27
N LYS A 101 18.01 9.32 -37.64
CA LYS A 101 17.92 8.90 -39.04
C LYS A 101 16.59 9.34 -39.67
N VAL A 102 16.66 10.31 -40.56
CA VAL A 102 15.51 10.76 -41.36
C VAL A 102 15.42 9.96 -42.66
N VAL A 103 14.23 9.40 -42.93
CA VAL A 103 13.95 8.61 -44.14
C VAL A 103 12.67 9.10 -44.81
N LYS A 104 12.58 8.91 -46.14
CA LYS A 104 11.34 9.12 -46.89
C LYS A 104 10.62 7.78 -47.05
N VAL A 105 9.30 7.84 -47.06
CA VAL A 105 8.46 6.70 -47.43
C VAL A 105 8.77 6.29 -48.88
N ASP A 106 8.76 5.00 -49.18
CA ASP A 106 8.94 4.50 -50.54
C ASP A 106 7.67 4.66 -51.40
N ALA A 107 7.74 4.20 -52.65
CA ALA A 107 6.64 4.31 -53.61
C ALA A 107 5.39 3.51 -53.21
N ASP A 108 5.55 2.48 -52.39
CA ASP A 108 4.48 1.58 -51.95
C ASP A 108 3.93 1.95 -50.56
N GLY A 109 4.47 3.00 -49.92
CA GLY A 109 4.00 3.50 -48.64
C GLY A 109 4.71 2.92 -47.42
N TYR A 110 5.85 2.25 -47.58
CA TYR A 110 6.59 1.60 -46.51
C TYR A 110 7.83 2.39 -46.07
N ILE A 111 8.23 2.14 -44.82
CA ILE A 111 9.48 2.58 -44.22
C ILE A 111 10.15 1.35 -43.63
N ALA A 112 11.43 1.12 -43.94
CA ALA A 112 12.21 0.08 -43.27
C ALA A 112 12.47 0.49 -41.81
N GLY A 113 12.03 -0.35 -40.87
CA GLY A 113 12.19 -0.12 -39.44
C GLY A 113 13.66 -0.08 -39.01
N ALA A 114 13.91 0.48 -37.82
CA ALA A 114 15.21 0.37 -37.17
C ALA A 114 15.42 -1.08 -36.69
N SER A 115 16.61 -1.61 -36.93
CA SER A 115 17.10 -2.91 -36.43
C SER A 115 18.03 -2.70 -35.26
#